data_AF-A0A520WW64-F1
#
_entry.id   AF-A0A520WW64-F1
#
_cell.length_a   1.000
_cell.length_b   1.000
_cell.length_c   1.000
_cell.angle_alpha   90.00
_cell.angle_beta   90.00
_cell.angle_gamma   90.00
#
_symmetry.space_group_name_H-M   'P 1'
#
loop_
_entity.id
_entity.type
_entity.pdbx_description
1 polymer ?
#
loop_
_entity_poly.entity_id
_entity_poly.type
_entity_poly.pdbx_seq_one_letter_code
_entity_poly.pdbx_strand_id
1 'polypeptide(L)'
;MKSFKTALLATALLAPAAAMARPMTAEDVARLETVGTLAVSPDGSRVAYTTASLPDVTAGEDDGSTTQELKVAWGPDSWRAYLPADVRPGGVGFSRDGSMVTYLWADDDEKRAVWG
;
A
#
# COMPACT_ATOMS: atom_id res chain seq x y z
N MET A 1 -20.59 -44.77 25.60
CA MET A 1 -19.37 -44.68 24.76
C MET A 1 -19.54 -43.90 23.44
N LYS A 2 -20.73 -43.37 23.08
CA LYS A 2 -20.91 -42.59 21.83
C LYS A 2 -20.56 -41.09 21.95
N SER A 3 -20.67 -40.48 23.13
CA SER A 3 -20.37 -39.05 23.33
C SER A 3 -18.88 -38.69 23.41
N PHE A 4 -18.01 -39.68 23.68
CA PHE A 4 -16.55 -39.44 23.76
C PHE A 4 -15.91 -39.28 22.38
N LYS A 5 -16.50 -39.89 21.34
CA LYS A 5 -16.03 -39.77 19.95
C LYS A 5 -16.38 -38.40 19.34
N THR A 6 -17.53 -37.83 19.72
CA THR A 6 -17.97 -36.51 19.23
C THR A 6 -17.15 -35.37 19.82
N ALA A 7 -16.71 -35.49 21.08
CA ALA A 7 -15.86 -34.50 21.73
C ALA A 7 -14.44 -34.40 21.12
N LEU A 8 -13.92 -35.50 20.55
CA LEU A 8 -12.58 -35.55 19.96
C LEU A 8 -12.50 -34.92 18.55
N LEU A 9 -13.60 -34.90 17.78
CA LEU A 9 -13.65 -34.22 16.48
C LEU A 9 -13.72 -32.69 16.64
N ALA A 10 -14.36 -32.19 17.71
CA ALA A 10 -14.49 -30.75 17.95
C ALA A 10 -13.17 -30.08 18.35
N THR A 11 -12.25 -30.80 19.01
CA THR A 11 -10.94 -30.29 19.41
C THR A 11 -9.90 -30.30 18.28
N ALA A 12 -10.02 -31.18 17.28
CA ALA A 12 -9.14 -31.21 16.11
C ALA A 12 -9.33 -30.00 15.16
N LEU A 13 -10.52 -29.40 15.17
CA LEU A 13 -10.86 -28.20 14.38
C LEU A 13 -10.29 -26.89 14.97
N LEU A 14 -9.78 -26.94 16.20
CA LEU A 14 -9.11 -25.81 16.87
C LEU A 14 -7.58 -25.85 16.68
N ALA A 15 -7.08 -26.62 15.69
CA ALA A 15 -5.68 -26.58 15.31
C ALA A 15 -5.26 -25.11 15.09
N PRO A 16 -4.19 -24.63 15.75
CA PRO A 16 -3.82 -23.23 15.70
C PRO A 16 -3.48 -22.87 14.26
N ALA A 17 -4.28 -22.00 13.64
CA ALA A 17 -3.99 -21.42 12.32
C ALA A 17 -2.59 -20.79 12.26
N ALA A 18 -2.05 -20.38 13.42
CA ALA A 18 -0.69 -19.88 13.57
C ALA A 18 0.41 -20.91 13.19
N ALA A 19 0.13 -22.22 13.25
CA ALA A 19 1.11 -23.26 12.90
C ALA A 19 1.25 -23.52 11.39
N MET A 20 0.38 -22.90 10.55
CA MET A 20 0.39 -23.00 9.09
C MET A 20 1.01 -21.77 8.41
N ALA A 21 1.44 -20.75 9.16
CA ALA A 21 2.10 -19.60 8.59
C ALA A 21 3.55 -19.96 8.19
N ARG A 22 3.91 -19.74 6.92
CA ARG A 22 5.32 -19.85 6.52
C ARG A 22 6.14 -18.75 7.21
N PRO A 23 7.40 -19.02 7.60
CA PRO A 23 8.29 -17.96 8.08
C PRO A 23 8.44 -16.84 7.05
N MET A 24 8.61 -15.61 7.52
CA MET A 24 8.95 -14.47 6.66
C MET A 24 10.33 -14.71 6.04
N THR A 25 10.43 -14.53 4.73
CA THR A 25 11.62 -14.76 3.92
C THR A 25 12.23 -13.41 3.48
N ALA A 26 13.44 -13.42 2.95
CA ALA A 26 14.07 -12.20 2.43
C ALA A 26 13.26 -11.62 1.24
N GLU A 27 12.67 -12.51 0.44
CA GLU A 27 11.78 -12.20 -0.67
C GLU A 27 10.50 -11.50 -0.19
N ASP A 28 10.05 -11.75 1.05
CA ASP A 28 8.90 -11.04 1.61
C ASP A 28 9.25 -9.63 2.04
N VAL A 29 10.48 -9.44 2.53
CA VAL A 29 11.00 -8.11 2.89
C VAL A 29 11.16 -7.26 1.64
N ALA A 30 11.65 -7.83 0.54
CA ALA A 30 11.78 -7.13 -0.74
C ALA A 30 10.44 -6.64 -1.29
N ARG A 31 9.35 -7.36 -1.00
CA ARG A 31 7.98 -7.04 -1.45
C ARG A 31 7.17 -6.19 -0.48
N LEU A 32 7.80 -5.64 0.56
CA LEU A 32 7.11 -4.75 1.48
C LEU A 32 6.72 -3.45 0.78
N GLU A 33 5.42 -3.14 0.83
CA GLU A 33 4.87 -1.86 0.45
C GLU A 33 4.50 -1.08 1.72
N THR A 34 4.87 0.19 1.76
CA THR A 34 4.59 1.09 2.88
C THR A 34 3.70 2.24 2.42
N VAL A 35 2.76 2.65 3.28
CA VAL A 35 2.00 3.87 3.04
C VAL A 35 2.79 5.06 3.57
N GLY A 36 2.97 6.07 2.71
CA GLY A 36 3.68 7.31 3.01
C GLY A 36 2.73 8.43 3.43
N THR A 37 2.79 9.56 2.70
CA THR A 37 1.92 10.71 2.99
C THR A 37 0.47 10.39 2.70
N LEU A 38 -0.46 10.87 3.53
CA LEU A 38 -1.90 10.86 3.22
C LEU A 38 -2.54 12.23 3.37
N ALA A 39 -3.61 12.45 2.61
CA ALA A 39 -4.54 13.56 2.76
C ALA A 39 -5.98 13.06 2.57
N VAL A 40 -6.92 13.63 3.31
CA VAL A 40 -8.36 13.36 3.18
C VAL A 40 -9.01 14.56 2.50
N SER A 41 -9.93 14.32 1.56
CA SER A 41 -10.66 15.39 0.88
C SER A 41 -11.53 16.18 1.87
N PRO A 42 -11.85 17.46 1.60
CA PRO A 42 -12.65 18.27 2.53
C PRO A 42 -14.04 17.71 2.87
N ASP A 43 -14.64 16.96 1.94
CA ASP A 43 -15.92 16.27 2.11
C ASP A 43 -15.79 14.86 2.72
N GLY A 44 -14.56 14.39 2.98
CA GLY A 44 -14.27 13.07 3.52
C GLY A 44 -14.49 11.90 2.55
N SER A 45 -14.88 12.15 1.30
CA SER A 45 -15.25 11.10 0.34
C SER A 45 -14.04 10.41 -0.31
N ARG A 46 -12.86 11.03 -0.27
CA ARG A 46 -11.64 10.54 -0.90
C ARG A 46 -10.43 10.65 0.01
N VAL A 47 -9.49 9.74 -0.19
CA VAL A 47 -8.17 9.76 0.45
C VAL A 47 -7.11 9.68 -0.63
N ALA A 48 -6.22 10.66 -0.68
CA ALA A 48 -5.03 10.63 -1.53
C ALA A 48 -3.85 10.18 -0.67
N TYR A 49 -3.10 9.18 -1.10
CA TYR A 49 -2.00 8.61 -0.33
C TYR A 49 -0.88 8.12 -1.25
N THR A 50 0.36 8.21 -0.78
CA THR A 50 1.48 7.60 -1.49
C THR A 50 1.74 6.19 -0.99
N THR A 51 2.11 5.29 -1.88
CA THR A 51 2.73 4.01 -1.52
C THR A 51 4.19 4.00 -1.92
N ALA A 52 5.02 3.35 -1.12
CA ALA A 52 6.46 3.29 -1.32
C ALA A 52 6.94 1.84 -1.22
N SER A 53 7.66 1.39 -2.24
CA SER A 53 8.24 0.06 -2.35
C SER A 53 9.64 0.14 -2.97
N LEU A 54 10.49 -0.84 -2.66
CA LEU A 54 11.73 -1.06 -3.38
C LEU A 54 11.44 -1.86 -4.66
N PRO A 55 12.30 -1.75 -5.69
CA PRO A 55 12.26 -2.67 -6.82
C PRO A 55 12.38 -4.13 -6.35
N ASP A 56 11.59 -5.02 -6.94
CA ASP A 56 11.64 -6.45 -6.66
C ASP A 56 12.75 -7.12 -7.49
N VAL A 57 13.99 -6.98 -6.99
CA VAL A 57 15.16 -7.64 -7.57
C VAL A 57 15.04 -9.18 -7.58
N THR A 58 14.15 -9.76 -6.76
CA THR A 58 13.90 -11.21 -6.73
C THR A 58 13.01 -11.66 -7.88
N ALA A 59 12.21 -10.75 -8.43
CA ALA A 59 11.42 -10.94 -9.65
C ALA A 59 12.18 -10.52 -10.93
N GLY A 60 13.41 -10.03 -10.81
CA GLY A 60 14.27 -9.63 -11.93
C GLY A 60 14.18 -8.16 -12.31
N GLU A 61 13.63 -7.31 -11.44
CA GLU A 61 13.73 -5.84 -11.60
C GLU A 61 15.16 -5.35 -11.36
N ASP A 62 15.51 -4.22 -11.96
CA ASP A 62 16.81 -3.58 -11.74
C ASP A 62 16.90 -3.04 -10.31
N ASP A 63 18.09 -3.18 -9.69
CA ASP A 63 18.34 -2.59 -8.38
C ASP A 63 18.21 -1.07 -8.41
N GLY A 64 17.65 -0.49 -7.36
CA GLY A 64 17.26 0.91 -7.36
C GLY A 64 16.78 1.44 -6.03
N SER A 65 16.44 2.72 -6.04
CA SER A 65 15.89 3.42 -4.88
C SER A 65 14.37 3.22 -4.77
N THR A 66 13.83 3.50 -3.59
CA THR A 66 12.39 3.39 -3.32
C THR A 66 11.55 4.24 -4.27
N THR A 67 10.62 3.61 -4.99
CA THR A 67 9.66 4.30 -5.86
C THR A 67 8.43 4.70 -5.04
N GLN A 68 7.85 5.85 -5.39
CA GLN A 68 6.61 6.33 -4.77
C GLN A 68 5.52 6.45 -5.83
N GLU A 69 4.33 5.95 -5.52
CA GLU A 69 3.14 6.10 -6.35
C GLU A 69 2.06 6.87 -5.60
N LEU A 70 1.40 7.82 -6.25
CA LEU A 70 0.23 8.49 -5.69
C LEU A 70 -1.04 7.74 -6.09
N LYS A 71 -1.82 7.34 -5.08
CA LYS A 71 -3.11 6.66 -5.23
C LYS A 71 -4.23 7.51 -4.61
N VAL A 72 -5.43 7.40 -5.17
CA VAL A 72 -6.65 8.00 -4.61
C VAL A 72 -7.67 6.89 -4.36
N ALA A 73 -8.13 6.77 -3.12
CA ALA A 73 -9.18 5.86 -2.69
C ALA A 73 -10.50 6.58 -2.41
N TRP A 74 -11.62 5.87 -2.55
CA TRP A 74 -12.98 6.32 -2.21
C TRP A 74 -13.81 5.23 -1.49
N GLY A 75 -13.15 4.17 -1.01
CA GLY A 75 -13.77 3.11 -0.23
C GLY A 75 -12.84 1.91 -0.03
N PRO A 76 -13.27 0.90 0.74
CA PRO A 76 -12.55 -0.37 0.88
C PRO A 76 -12.33 -0.99 -0.50
N ASP A 77 -11.07 -1.38 -0.77
CA ASP A 77 -10.65 -1.96 -2.06
C ASP A 77 -11.01 -1.11 -3.29
N SER A 78 -11.26 0.18 -3.11
CA SER A 78 -11.68 1.11 -4.16
C SER A 78 -10.71 2.26 -4.26
N TRP A 79 -9.73 2.11 -5.15
CA TRP A 79 -8.65 3.05 -5.37
C TRP A 79 -8.14 3.01 -6.81
N ARG A 80 -7.38 4.03 -7.20
CA ARG A 80 -6.64 4.08 -8.47
C ARG A 80 -5.32 4.81 -8.31
N ALA A 81 -4.34 4.46 -9.15
CA ALA A 81 -3.18 5.33 -9.38
C ALA A 81 -3.64 6.68 -9.95
N TYR A 82 -3.12 7.77 -9.42
CA TYR A 82 -3.44 9.12 -9.84
C TYR A 82 -2.47 9.65 -10.91
N LEU A 83 -1.20 9.23 -10.83
CA LEU A 83 -0.14 9.63 -11.75
C LEU A 83 0.44 8.39 -12.46
N PRO A 84 1.08 8.58 -13.63
CA PRO A 84 1.94 7.57 -14.25
C PRO A 84 3.05 7.06 -13.32
N ALA A 85 3.52 5.84 -13.54
CA ALA A 85 4.50 5.15 -12.68
C ALA A 85 5.91 5.77 -12.68
N ASP A 86 6.25 6.52 -13.72
CA ASP A 86 7.51 7.27 -13.84
C ASP A 86 7.51 8.58 -13.01
N VAL A 87 6.33 9.01 -12.53
CA VAL A 87 6.20 10.16 -11.65
C VAL A 87 6.30 9.70 -10.20
N ARG A 88 7.29 10.24 -9.47
CA ARG A 88 7.58 9.91 -8.07
C ARG A 88 7.18 11.06 -7.13
N PRO A 89 5.87 11.24 -6.85
CA PRO A 89 5.39 12.37 -6.05
C PRO A 89 5.60 12.14 -4.55
N GLY A 90 5.76 13.25 -3.83
CA GLY A 90 5.64 13.30 -2.37
C GLY A 90 4.64 14.38 -1.95
N GLY A 91 4.45 14.59 -0.64
CA GLY A 91 3.71 15.74 -0.10
C GLY A 91 2.34 15.96 -0.73
N VAL A 92 1.36 15.14 -0.34
CA VAL A 92 0.03 15.10 -0.95
C VAL A 92 -0.95 16.00 -0.20
N GLY A 93 -1.86 16.64 -0.93
CA GLY A 93 -2.94 17.47 -0.38
C GLY A 93 -4.17 17.52 -1.30
N PHE A 94 -5.22 18.17 -0.82
CA PHE A 94 -6.39 18.52 -1.63
C PHE A 94 -6.54 20.04 -1.69
N SER A 95 -7.06 20.55 -2.81
CA SER A 95 -7.55 21.92 -2.88
C SER A 95 -8.67 22.15 -1.86
N ARG A 96 -8.92 23.42 -1.50
CA ARG A 96 -9.90 23.78 -0.46
C ARG A 96 -11.33 23.32 -0.79
N ASP A 97 -11.67 23.31 -2.08
CA ASP A 97 -12.95 22.82 -2.61
C ASP A 97 -12.92 21.30 -2.90
N GLY A 98 -11.77 20.65 -2.70
CA GLY A 98 -11.57 19.24 -2.95
C GLY A 98 -11.50 18.85 -4.43
N SER A 99 -11.58 19.79 -5.37
CA SER A 99 -11.62 19.48 -6.81
C SER A 99 -10.29 18.91 -7.34
N MET A 100 -9.16 19.26 -6.71
CA MET A 100 -7.81 18.88 -7.15
C MET A 100 -7.04 18.15 -6.04
N VAL A 101 -6.21 17.19 -6.46
CA VAL A 101 -5.15 16.61 -5.61
C VAL A 101 -3.85 17.32 -5.93
N THR A 102 -3.23 17.93 -4.93
CA THR A 102 -1.93 18.59 -5.07
C THR A 102 -0.80 17.68 -4.59
N TYR A 103 0.37 17.77 -5.21
CA TYR A 103 1.54 16.98 -4.83
C TYR A 103 2.85 17.72 -5.10
N LEU A 104 3.92 17.30 -4.42
CA LEU A 104 5.28 17.77 -4.67
C LEU A 104 6.00 16.84 -5.64
N TRP A 105 6.59 17.40 -6.69
CA TRP A 105 7.38 16.65 -7.66
C TRP A 105 8.45 17.53 -8.31
N ALA A 106 9.51 16.89 -8.79
CA ALA A 106 10.57 17.48 -9.59
C ALA A 106 11.03 16.43 -10.60
N ASP A 107 11.35 16.86 -11.82
CA ASP A 107 12.21 16.09 -12.71
C ASP A 107 13.66 16.14 -12.21
N ASP A 108 14.53 15.25 -12.72
CA ASP A 108 15.88 15.01 -12.18
C ASP A 108 16.75 16.28 -12.08
N ASP A 109 16.65 17.17 -13.06
CA ASP A 109 17.43 18.42 -13.13
C ASP A 109 16.64 19.66 -12.66
N GLU A 110 15.42 19.47 -12.16
CA GLU A 110 14.53 20.56 -11.79
C GLU A 110 14.42 20.78 -10.27
N LYS A 111 13.81 21.91 -9.89
CA LYS A 111 13.48 22.20 -8.49
C LYS A 111 12.11 21.65 -8.16
N ARG A 112 12.01 21.00 -7.00
CA ARG A 112 10.74 20.52 -6.45
C ARG A 112 9.73 21.66 -6.35
N ALA A 113 8.57 21.45 -6.95
CA ALA A 113 7.46 22.38 -6.99
C ALA A 113 6.15 21.68 -6.59
N VAL A 114 5.10 22.48 -6.38
CA VAL A 114 3.73 22.01 -6.17
C VAL A 114 3.04 21.89 -7.53
N TRP A 115 2.37 20.76 -7.74
CA TRP A 115 1.57 20.42 -8.90
C TRP A 115 0.14 20.11 -8.44
N GLY A 116 -0.86 20.23 -9.31
CA GLY A 116 -2.27 19.97 -8.98
C GLY A 116 -3.20 20.07 -10.18
#